data_AF-A0A6L5G359-F1
#
_entry.id   AF-A0A6L5G359-F1
#
_cell.length_a   1.000
_cell.length_b   1.000
_cell.length_c   1.000
_cell.angle_alpha   90.00
_cell.angle_beta   90.00
_cell.angle_gamma   90.00
#
_symmetry.space_group_name_H-M   'P 1'
#
loop_
_entity.id
_entity.type
_entity.pdbx_description
1 polymer ?
#
loop_
_entity_poly.entity_id
_entity_poly.type
_entity_poly.pdbx_seq_one_letter_code
_entity_poly.pdbx_strand_id
1 'polypeptide(L)'
;MAERAVAFARRIVITPVTLAMVFAFVFGAILIAVTGANPLAAYREMVAGAFTGSGLRNSINRAIPVVGMALSVSVAFRAGIINLGGEGQMVVGGLAGSAVAIFMPGPGPVAMMAALL
;
A
#
# COMPACT_ATOMS: atom_id res chain seq x y z
N MET A 1 12.03 -24.93 -25.73
CA MET A 1 11.77 -24.52 -24.33
C MET A 1 12.12 -23.05 -24.06
N ALA A 2 13.27 -22.54 -24.54
CA ALA A 2 13.69 -21.15 -24.31
C ALA A 2 12.72 -20.08 -24.85
N GLU A 3 12.14 -20.25 -26.04
CA GLU A 3 11.18 -19.30 -26.63
C GLU A 3 9.90 -19.11 -25.80
N ARG A 4 9.45 -20.17 -25.13
CA ARG A 4 8.29 -20.10 -24.22
C ARG A 4 8.63 -19.36 -22.93
N ALA A 5 9.85 -19.52 -22.41
CA ALA A 5 10.32 -18.77 -21.24
C ALA A 5 10.49 -17.27 -21.55
N VAL A 6 11.01 -16.93 -22.73
CA VAL A 6 11.14 -15.55 -23.20
C VAL A 6 9.78 -14.91 -23.45
N ALA A 7 8.84 -15.62 -24.10
CA ALA A 7 7.48 -15.12 -24.31
C ALA A 7 6.71 -14.92 -23.00
N PHE A 8 6.91 -15.82 -22.02
CA PHE A 8 6.34 -15.71 -20.68
C PHE A 8 6.93 -14.53 -19.90
N ALA A 9 8.25 -14.36 -19.91
CA ALA A 9 8.92 -13.22 -19.30
C ALA A 9 8.47 -11.90 -19.94
N ARG A 10 8.35 -11.86 -21.28
CA ARG A 10 7.86 -10.68 -22.02
C ARG A 10 6.41 -10.34 -21.65
N ARG A 11 5.56 -11.35 -21.43
CA ARG A 11 4.17 -11.16 -20.99
C ARG A 11 4.06 -10.65 -19.55
N ILE A 12 4.94 -11.10 -18.65
CA ILE A 12 5.02 -10.61 -17.26
C ILE A 12 5.53 -9.17 -17.23
N VAL A 13 6.57 -8.84 -17.99
CA VAL A 13 7.21 -7.51 -17.98
C VAL A 13 6.30 -6.43 -18.58
N ILE A 14 5.45 -6.77 -19.54
CA ILE A 14 4.55 -5.81 -20.25
C ILE A 14 3.15 -5.77 -19.61
N THR A 15 2.99 -6.26 -18.38
CA THR A 15 1.71 -6.13 -17.68
C THR A 15 1.48 -4.67 -17.27
N PRO A 16 0.25 -4.12 -17.30
CA PRO A 16 -0.01 -2.76 -16.81
C PRO A 16 0.51 -2.52 -15.38
N VAL A 17 0.52 -3.56 -14.54
CA VAL A 17 1.05 -3.52 -13.17
C VAL A 17 2.54 -3.23 -13.12
N THR A 18 3.36 -3.97 -13.88
CA THR A 18 4.82 -3.77 -13.89
C THR A 18 5.18 -2.40 -14.45
N LEU A 19 4.46 -1.95 -15.48
CA LEU A 19 4.67 -0.62 -16.05
C LEU A 19 4.31 0.49 -15.05
N ALA A 20 3.19 0.34 -14.33
CA ALA A 20 2.79 1.28 -13.28
C ALA A 20 3.81 1.32 -12.12
N MET A 21 4.36 0.18 -11.70
CA MET A 21 5.40 0.12 -10.67
C MET A 21 6.67 0.84 -11.12
N VAL A 22 7.17 0.55 -12.33
CA VAL A 22 8.35 1.22 -12.87
C VAL A 22 8.11 2.73 -12.98
N PHE A 23 6.95 3.14 -13.49
CA PHE A 23 6.59 4.55 -13.57
C PHE A 23 6.57 5.21 -12.19
N ALA A 24 6.01 4.57 -11.17
CA ALA A 24 5.99 5.09 -9.80
C ALA A 24 7.40 5.31 -9.25
N PHE A 25 8.33 4.37 -9.45
CA PHE A 25 9.74 4.55 -9.05
C PHE A 25 10.45 5.64 -9.86
N VAL A 26 10.24 5.70 -11.17
CA VAL A 26 10.86 6.75 -12.00
C VAL A 26 10.33 8.13 -11.61
N PHE A 27 9.02 8.25 -11.45
CA PHE A 27 8.38 9.51 -11.07
C PHE A 27 8.82 9.94 -9.67
N GLY A 28 8.86 9.02 -8.70
CA GLY A 28 9.41 9.30 -7.38
C GLY A 28 10.87 9.76 -7.43
N ALA A 29 11.70 9.17 -8.28
CA ALA A 29 13.10 9.56 -8.44
C ALA A 29 13.22 10.98 -8.99
N ILE A 30 12.36 11.36 -9.94
CA ILE A 30 12.29 12.73 -10.46
C ILE A 30 11.94 13.70 -9.33
N LEU A 31 10.92 13.40 -8.51
CA LEU A 31 10.53 14.25 -7.39
C LEU A 31 11.67 14.43 -6.38
N ILE A 32 12.41 13.37 -6.07
CA ILE A 32 13.59 13.44 -5.18
C ILE A 32 14.70 14.26 -5.82
N ALA A 33 14.95 14.11 -7.11
CA ALA A 33 15.97 14.89 -7.81
C ALA A 33 15.64 16.39 -7.83
N VAL A 34 14.35 16.74 -7.95
CA VAL A 34 13.88 18.14 -7.93
C VAL A 34 14.18 18.82 -6.59
N THR A 35 14.24 18.09 -5.47
CA THR A 35 14.63 18.67 -4.16
C THR A 35 16.15 18.83 -4.01
N GLY A 36 16.94 18.41 -5.00
CA GLY A 36 18.41 18.40 -4.96
C GLY A 36 19.01 17.18 -4.25
N ALA A 37 18.18 16.23 -3.80
CA ALA A 37 18.63 15.00 -3.16
C ALA A 37 18.99 13.92 -4.20
N ASN A 38 19.88 12.99 -3.82
CA ASN A 38 20.24 11.85 -4.67
C ASN A 38 19.15 10.75 -4.58
N PRO A 39 18.42 10.43 -5.68
CA PRO A 39 17.34 9.44 -5.64
C PRO A 39 17.82 8.03 -5.29
N LEU A 40 19.00 7.64 -5.75
CA LEU A 40 19.55 6.32 -5.50
C LEU A 40 19.93 6.14 -4.03
N ALA A 41 20.47 7.18 -3.40
CA ALA A 41 20.72 7.20 -1.96
C ALA A 41 19.40 7.12 -1.19
N ALA A 42 18.40 7.92 -1.56
CA ALA A 42 17.08 7.89 -0.91
C ALA A 42 16.41 6.51 -0.99
N TYR A 43 16.49 5.81 -2.14
CA TYR A 43 15.95 4.46 -2.25
C TYR A 43 16.75 3.41 -1.47
N ARG A 44 18.06 3.56 -1.37
CA ARG A 44 18.87 2.70 -0.48
C ARG A 44 18.44 2.86 0.97
N GLU A 45 18.27 4.09 1.44
CA GLU A 45 17.79 4.38 2.79
C GLU A 45 16.35 3.89 3.01
N MET A 46 15.48 4.03 2.02
CA MET A 46 14.11 3.52 2.07
C MET A 46 14.08 1.99 2.29
N VAL A 47 14.90 1.25 1.56
CA VAL A 47 15.00 -0.21 1.71
C VAL A 47 15.63 -0.56 3.05
N ALA A 48 16.75 0.06 3.42
CA ALA A 48 17.42 -0.20 4.70
C ALA A 48 16.49 0.09 5.90
N GLY A 49 15.79 1.22 5.85
CA GLY A 49 14.81 1.65 6.85
C GLY A 49 13.59 0.74 6.94
N ALA A 50 13.22 0.06 5.85
CA ALA A 50 12.12 -0.92 5.87
C ALA A 50 12.47 -2.22 6.63
N PHE A 51 13.76 -2.57 6.72
CA PHE A 51 14.18 -3.85 7.32
C PHE A 51 14.98 -3.72 8.62
N THR A 52 15.37 -2.51 9.01
CA THR A 52 16.18 -2.26 10.21
C THR A 52 15.32 -1.79 11.39
N GLY A 53 15.65 -2.21 12.61
CA GLY A 53 14.96 -1.77 13.84
C GLY A 53 13.46 -2.13 13.84
N SER A 54 12.61 -1.13 14.10
CA SER A 54 11.14 -1.27 14.03
C SER A 54 10.60 -1.16 12.60
N GLY A 55 11.47 -0.97 11.60
CA GLY A 55 11.13 -0.75 10.19
C GLY A 55 10.20 -1.80 9.60
N LEU A 56 10.48 -3.08 9.87
CA LEU A 56 9.67 -4.17 9.33
C LEU A 56 8.25 -4.15 9.90
N ARG A 57 8.12 -3.95 11.22
CA ARG A 57 6.82 -3.84 11.90
C ARG A 57 6.04 -2.64 11.38
N ASN A 58 6.70 -1.49 11.22
CA ASN A 58 6.08 -0.28 10.69
C ASN A 58 5.63 -0.45 9.24
N SER A 59 6.44 -1.13 8.42
CA SER A 59 6.12 -1.43 7.02
C SER A 59 4.89 -2.34 6.93
N ILE A 60 4.84 -3.40 7.73
CA ILE A 60 3.67 -4.29 7.81
C ILE A 60 2.44 -3.54 8.31
N ASN A 61 2.56 -2.75 9.38
CA ASN A 61 1.45 -1.98 9.93
C ASN A 61 0.86 -1.00 8.92
N ARG A 62 1.68 -0.40 8.04
CA ARG A 62 1.19 0.44 6.95
C ARG A 62 0.64 -0.37 5.77
N ALA A 63 1.21 -1.54 5.49
CA ALA A 63 0.78 -2.39 4.38
C ALA A 63 -0.61 -2.97 4.61
N ILE A 64 -0.97 -3.36 5.85
CA ILE A 64 -2.28 -3.95 6.18
C ILE A 64 -3.46 -3.12 5.65
N PRO A 65 -3.63 -1.84 6.02
CA PRO A 65 -4.76 -1.04 5.55
C PRO A 65 -4.68 -0.76 4.05
N VAL A 66 -3.49 -0.55 3.48
CA VAL A 66 -3.32 -0.30 2.04
C VAL A 66 -3.73 -1.51 1.19
N VAL A 67 -3.31 -2.71 1.60
CA VAL A 67 -3.71 -3.96 0.93
C VAL A 67 -5.21 -4.20 1.11
N GLY A 68 -5.76 -3.98 2.31
CA GLY A 68 -7.20 -4.06 2.55
C GLY A 68 -8.00 -3.14 1.63
N MET A 69 -7.54 -1.90 1.46
CA MET A 69 -8.16 -0.94 0.55
C MET A 69 -8.06 -1.40 -0.91
N ALA A 70 -6.89 -1.88 -1.34
CA ALA A 70 -6.70 -2.39 -2.71
C ALA A 70 -7.64 -3.57 -3.01
N LEU A 71 -7.84 -4.47 -2.05
CA LEU A 71 -8.79 -5.58 -2.16
C LEU A 71 -10.23 -5.07 -2.27
N SER A 72 -10.65 -4.13 -1.41
CA SER A 72 -11.98 -3.52 -1.46
C SER A 72 -12.27 -2.86 -2.81
N VAL A 73 -11.35 -2.02 -3.30
CA VAL A 73 -11.50 -1.32 -4.59
C VAL A 73 -11.47 -2.30 -5.77
N SER A 74 -10.72 -3.40 -5.68
CA SER A 74 -10.69 -4.41 -6.75
C SER A 74 -12.08 -4.99 -7.06
N VAL A 75 -12.94 -5.13 -6.05
CA VAL A 75 -14.32 -5.58 -6.22
C VAL A 75 -15.16 -4.52 -6.94
N ALA A 76 -15.04 -3.25 -6.55
CA ALA A 76 -15.74 -2.14 -7.19
C ALA A 76 -15.33 -1.96 -8.66
N PHE A 77 -14.04 -2.03 -8.96
CA PHE A 77 -13.53 -1.96 -10.32
C PHE A 77 -14.01 -3.13 -11.19
N ARG A 78 -14.15 -4.33 -10.63
CA ARG A 78 -14.75 -5.47 -11.35
C ARG A 78 -16.24 -5.26 -11.64
N ALA A 79 -16.94 -4.46 -10.84
CA ALA A 79 -18.32 -4.04 -11.09
C ALA A 79 -18.44 -2.83 -12.03
N GLY A 80 -17.32 -2.29 -12.54
CA GLY A 80 -17.31 -1.08 -13.38
C GLY A 80 -17.56 0.21 -12.61
N ILE A 81 -17.53 0.17 -11.28
CA ILE A 81 -17.76 1.34 -10.42
C ILE A 81 -16.40 1.94 -10.06
N ILE A 82 -16.21 3.21 -10.41
CA ILE A 82 -15.00 3.94 -10.06
C ILE A 82 -15.17 4.48 -8.64
N ASN A 83 -14.34 4.01 -7.70
CA ASN A 83 -14.26 4.57 -6.35
C ASN A 83 -13.24 5.71 -6.32
N LEU A 84 -13.71 6.96 -6.19
CA LEU A 84 -12.85 8.15 -6.12
C LEU A 84 -12.40 8.48 -4.68
N GLY A 85 -13.08 7.93 -3.67
CA GLY A 85 -12.96 8.34 -2.27
C GLY A 85 -12.26 7.34 -1.36
N GLY A 86 -11.51 6.39 -1.92
CA GLY A 86 -10.96 5.27 -1.16
C GLY A 86 -10.05 5.67 0.01
N GLU A 87 -9.18 6.67 -0.19
CA GLU A 87 -8.34 7.20 0.89
C GLU A 87 -9.18 7.82 2.01
N GLY A 88 -10.24 8.56 1.65
CA GLY A 88 -11.16 9.13 2.63
C GLY A 88 -11.89 8.05 3.43
N GLN A 89 -12.32 6.98 2.79
CA GLN A 89 -12.95 5.83 3.46
C GLN A 89 -11.99 5.15 4.44
N MET A 90 -10.72 4.98 4.05
CA MET A 90 -9.70 4.43 4.93
C MET A 90 -9.45 5.33 6.16
N VAL A 91 -9.38 6.66 5.96
CA VAL A 91 -9.22 7.62 7.05
C VAL A 91 -10.43 7.63 7.99
N VAL A 92 -11.65 7.70 7.44
CA VAL A 92 -12.89 7.72 8.24
C VAL A 92 -13.06 6.41 9.00
N GLY A 93 -12.78 5.26 8.38
CA GLY A 93 -12.79 3.96 9.04
C GLY A 93 -11.77 3.89 10.19
N GLY A 94 -10.55 4.39 9.98
CA GLY A 94 -9.53 4.48 11.03
C GLY A 94 -9.95 5.38 12.20
N LEU A 95 -10.59 6.51 11.91
CA LEU A 95 -11.13 7.42 12.92
C LEU A 95 -12.28 6.77 13.71
N ALA A 96 -13.22 6.12 13.03
CA ALA A 96 -14.34 5.43 13.67
C ALA A 96 -13.84 4.29 14.57
N GLY A 97 -12.96 3.42 14.06
CA GLY A 97 -12.37 2.34 14.84
C GLY A 97 -11.58 2.84 16.05
N SER A 98 -10.82 3.93 15.89
CA SER A 98 -10.09 4.56 17.01
C SER A 98 -11.04 5.15 18.06
N ALA A 99 -12.13 5.79 17.63
CA ALA A 99 -13.15 6.31 18.55
C ALA A 99 -13.81 5.18 19.35
N VAL A 100 -14.15 4.05 18.70
CA VAL A 100 -14.68 2.87 19.39
C VAL A 100 -13.66 2.31 20.38
N ALA A 101 -12.41 2.15 19.98
CA ALA A 101 -11.35 1.61 20.84
C ALA A 101 -11.11 2.46 22.10
N ILE A 102 -11.30 3.78 22.03
CA ILE A 102 -11.06 4.71 23.13
C ILE A 102 -12.31 4.86 24.01
N PHE A 103 -13.49 5.01 23.41
CA PHE A 103 -14.70 5.44 24.12
C PHE A 103 -15.67 4.30 24.45
N MET A 104 -15.56 3.12 23.84
CA MET A 104 -16.46 2.01 24.11
C MET A 104 -16.16 1.39 25.48
N PRO A 105 -17.12 1.41 26.43
CA PRO A 105 -16.95 0.75 27.72
C PRO A 105 -17.09 -0.77 27.54
N GLY A 106 -16.33 -1.54 28.31
CA GLY A 106 -16.45 -2.99 28.35
C GLY A 106 -15.11 -3.71 28.34
N PRO A 107 -15.14 -5.06 28.21
CA PRO A 107 -13.91 -5.85 28.16
C PRO A 107 -13.09 -5.50 26.92
N GLY A 108 -11.76 -5.35 27.09
CA GLY A 108 -10.84 -5.01 26.02
C GLY A 108 -11.00 -5.83 24.73
N PRO A 109 -11.20 -7.16 24.77
CA PRO A 109 -11.43 -7.96 23.56
C PRO A 109 -12.71 -7.57 22.79
N VAL A 110 -13.78 -7.18 23.50
CA VAL A 110 -15.05 -6.79 22.88
C VAL A 110 -14.91 -5.44 22.19
N ALA A 111 -14.29 -4.47 22.88
CA ALA A 111 -13.98 -3.17 22.29
C ALA A 111 -13.05 -3.30 21.09
N MET A 112 -12.07 -4.22 21.15
CA MET A 112 -11.16 -4.48 20.04
C MET A 112 -11.88 -5.09 18.82
N MET A 113 -12.78 -6.06 19.02
CA MET A 113 -13.57 -6.58 17.89
C MET A 113 -14.50 -5.52 17.30
N ALA A 114 -15.15 -4.70 18.14
CA ALA A 114 -16.01 -3.63 17.68
C ALA A 114 -15.25 -2.53 16.91
N ALA A 115 -14.01 -2.24 17.30
CA ALA A 115 -13.16 -1.26 16.62
C ALA A 115 -12.62 -1.73 15.26
N LEU A 116 -12.62 -3.04 15.02
CA LEU A 116 -12.12 -3.65 13.77
C LEU A 116 -13.22 -3.88 12.72
N LEU A 117 -14.49 -3.78 13.11
CA LEU A 117 -15.67 -3.93 12.25
C LEU A 117 -16.14 -2.57 11.72
#